data_AF-A0A6G6X4W4-F1
#
_entry.id   AF-A0A6G6X4W4-F1
#
_cell.length_a   1.000
_cell.length_b   1.000
_cell.length_c   1.000
_cell.angle_alpha   90.00
_cell.angle_beta   90.00
_cell.angle_gamma   90.00
#
_symmetry.space_group_name_H-M   'P 1'
#
loop_
_entity.id
_entity.type
_entity.pdbx_description
1 polymer ?
#
loop_
_entity_poly.entity_id
_entity_poly.type
_entity_poly.pdbx_seq_one_letter_code
_entity_poly.pdbx_strand_id
1 'polypeptide(L)'
;MVADIVGYSRRMEADEAGTLVALKQWREEILGPLVGEHAGRIVKVMGDGVLIEFTSAVNAVACAQAIQAQTAEANATAAEENRNLLRVGINLGDIVEEGSDIYGDGVNIASRLEALAPPAGICIAASVHDAVFGKIAMAAEDLGECQLKNIARPVRAYVLRYGAPAEPRSPQPLPLPDKPSIAVLAFDNLSGDPEQEYFADGIVEEIITALSRIKWLFVIARNSSFVYKGRMVDVKQVGRELGVRYVLQGSVRKSGSRVRITGQLIDAATGIQIWADRFEGALEDIFDLQDQVTMRVVGAIFPKLEEAEIARVKSKPTESLDAYQCYMRGMAAFYQMSEESNQSAFTHFYRAIELDSNFASAYGMAARSYAQRKAFGWRSIDAWEMAETERLARRAAALGKDDATALTAAGVALAYVIGDLDSGDAMITRALSLNPNFASAWLFSGWVKVWLGEPVAAIDHVSRAMRLSPQDPNMFNMQAATAAAHFLAGRHEEALVMAVAAVENQPNYALANSILAASAAHCERPAIARAAVARLRVQEPGLRISRITDLFPVRSSGDLAKLAEGLSKAGLPG
;
A
#
# COMPACT_ATOMS: atom_id res chain seq x y z
N MET A 1 32.03 -1.63 12.07
CA MET A 1 31.54 -1.74 10.69
C MET A 1 32.69 -2.21 9.81
N VAL A 2 32.46 -3.21 8.97
CA VAL A 2 33.43 -3.69 7.96
C VAL A 2 32.81 -3.48 6.59
N ALA A 3 33.59 -3.04 5.60
CA ALA A 3 33.12 -2.93 4.24
C ALA A 3 34.20 -3.34 3.23
N ASP A 4 33.81 -3.88 2.08
CA ASP A 4 34.68 -4.26 0.96
C ASP A 4 34.06 -3.91 -0.40
N ILE A 5 34.84 -4.07 -1.49
CA ILE A 5 34.36 -3.82 -2.85
C ILE A 5 34.26 -5.13 -3.62
N VAL A 6 33.05 -5.44 -4.11
CA VAL A 6 32.79 -6.65 -4.88
C VAL A 6 33.62 -6.66 -6.18
N GLY A 7 34.31 -7.77 -6.42
CA GLY A 7 35.05 -8.00 -7.67
C GLY A 7 36.38 -7.25 -7.75
N TYR A 8 36.86 -6.66 -6.66
CA TYR A 8 38.12 -5.91 -6.61
C TYR A 8 39.32 -6.71 -7.14
N SER A 9 39.50 -7.96 -6.72
CA SER A 9 40.64 -8.80 -7.17
C SER A 9 40.66 -9.01 -8.69
N ARG A 10 39.48 -9.15 -9.33
CA ARG A 10 39.37 -9.28 -10.78
C ARG A 10 39.73 -7.98 -11.51
N ARG A 11 39.34 -6.83 -10.94
CA ARG A 11 39.69 -5.51 -11.50
C ARG A 11 41.17 -5.20 -11.36
N MET A 12 41.78 -5.61 -10.24
CA MET A 12 43.22 -5.53 -10.01
C MET A 12 44.02 -6.38 -11.02
N GLU A 13 43.53 -7.56 -11.40
CA GLU A 13 44.16 -8.39 -12.45
C GLU A 13 44.05 -7.77 -13.86
N ALA A 14 42.96 -7.03 -14.13
CA ALA A 14 42.70 -6.44 -15.45
C ALA A 14 43.40 -5.09 -15.67
N ASP A 15 43.41 -4.23 -14.65
CA ASP A 15 44.06 -2.91 -14.65
C ASP A 15 44.44 -2.50 -13.22
N GLU A 16 45.64 -2.89 -12.80
CA GLU A 16 46.17 -2.63 -11.46
C GLU A 16 46.29 -1.13 -11.16
N ALA A 17 46.83 -0.35 -12.11
CA ALA A 17 47.10 1.07 -11.92
C ALA A 17 45.81 1.89 -11.86
N GLY A 18 44.88 1.66 -12.79
CA GLY A 18 43.58 2.36 -12.82
C GLY A 18 42.71 2.01 -11.62
N THR A 19 42.70 0.74 -11.20
CA THR A 19 41.91 0.28 -10.05
C THR A 19 42.41 0.89 -8.74
N LEU A 20 43.74 1.02 -8.54
CA LEU A 20 44.30 1.66 -7.36
C LEU A 20 44.02 3.17 -7.29
N VAL A 21 44.06 3.86 -8.43
CA VAL A 21 43.73 5.30 -8.49
C VAL A 21 42.25 5.51 -8.17
N ALA A 22 41.34 4.74 -8.80
CA ALA A 22 39.91 4.83 -8.56
C ALA A 22 39.53 4.53 -7.10
N LEU A 23 40.18 3.53 -6.48
CA LEU A 23 39.96 3.19 -5.07
C LEU A 23 40.42 4.31 -4.13
N LYS A 24 41.58 4.93 -4.39
CA LYS A 24 42.06 6.06 -3.60
C LYS A 24 41.13 7.26 -3.71
N GLN A 25 40.72 7.60 -4.92
CA GLN A 25 39.80 8.69 -5.18
C GLN A 25 38.46 8.48 -4.47
N TRP A 26 37.86 7.30 -4.59
CA TRP A 26 36.62 6.97 -3.88
C TRP A 26 36.77 7.06 -2.36
N ARG A 27 37.94 6.68 -1.81
CA ARG A 27 38.22 6.81 -0.37
C ARG A 27 38.32 8.26 0.10
N GLU A 28 38.96 9.12 -0.69
CA GLU A 28 39.16 10.53 -0.35
C GLU A 28 37.90 11.37 -0.57
N GLU A 29 37.13 11.09 -1.63
CA GLU A 29 35.98 11.90 -2.03
C GLU A 29 34.65 11.44 -1.39
N ILE A 30 34.50 10.16 -1.08
CA ILE A 30 33.24 9.59 -0.57
C ILE A 30 33.42 9.02 0.84
N LEU A 31 34.30 8.03 0.99
CA LEU A 31 34.38 7.28 2.26
C LEU A 31 34.82 8.16 3.44
N GLY A 32 35.94 8.86 3.31
CA GLY A 32 36.53 9.68 4.38
C GLY A 32 35.59 10.78 4.88
N PRO A 33 35.04 11.63 4.01
CA PRO A 33 34.11 12.69 4.39
C PRO A 33 32.87 12.17 5.12
N LEU A 34 32.22 11.12 4.60
CA LEU A 34 31.01 10.55 5.20
C LEU A 34 31.28 9.86 6.53
N VAL A 35 32.43 9.19 6.67
CA VAL A 35 32.81 8.61 7.97
C VAL A 35 33.01 9.72 9.00
N GLY A 36 33.65 10.83 8.64
CA GLY A 36 33.82 11.98 9.51
C GLY A 36 32.50 12.66 9.89
N GLU A 37 31.62 12.90 8.92
CA GLU A 37 30.30 13.52 9.12
C GLU A 37 29.43 12.74 10.11
N HIS A 38 29.48 11.41 10.04
CA HIS A 38 28.75 10.52 10.94
C HIS A 38 29.51 10.16 12.22
N ALA A 39 30.57 10.89 12.56
CA ALA A 39 31.38 10.68 13.76
C ALA A 39 31.96 9.25 13.89
N GLY A 40 32.37 8.67 12.77
CA GLY A 40 33.12 7.42 12.70
C GLY A 40 34.63 7.63 12.66
N ARG A 41 35.37 6.59 13.03
CA ARG A 41 36.84 6.53 12.96
C ARG A 41 37.25 5.38 12.06
N ILE A 42 37.97 5.66 10.97
CA ILE A 42 38.60 4.61 10.16
C ILE A 42 39.75 4.04 10.99
N VAL A 43 39.62 2.78 11.38
CA VAL A 43 40.62 2.10 12.21
C VAL A 43 41.72 1.50 11.33
N LYS A 44 41.32 0.84 10.23
CA LYS A 44 42.27 0.18 9.34
C LYS A 44 41.74 0.05 7.93
N VAL A 45 42.68 0.08 6.98
CA VAL A 45 42.45 -0.19 5.56
C VAL A 45 43.18 -1.48 5.17
N MET A 46 42.49 -2.40 4.49
CA MET A 46 42.94 -3.75 4.18
C MET A 46 42.71 -4.07 2.70
N GLY A 47 43.59 -3.60 1.82
CA GLY A 47 43.39 -3.74 0.37
C GLY A 47 42.24 -2.84 -0.09
N ASP A 48 41.13 -3.44 -0.51
CA ASP A 48 39.82 -2.82 -0.78
C ASP A 48 38.93 -2.72 0.46
N GLY A 49 39.18 -3.57 1.46
CA GLY A 49 38.43 -3.58 2.72
C GLY A 49 38.75 -2.41 3.64
N VAL A 50 37.78 -2.04 4.47
CA VAL A 50 37.93 -1.02 5.53
C VAL A 50 37.23 -1.45 6.82
N LEU A 51 37.89 -1.20 7.94
CA LEU A 51 37.34 -1.36 9.28
C LEU A 51 37.10 0.02 9.90
N ILE A 52 35.85 0.27 10.27
CA ILE A 52 35.38 1.57 10.76
C ILE A 52 34.66 1.37 12.08
N GLU A 53 35.04 2.16 13.06
CA GLU A 53 34.45 2.19 14.38
C GLU A 53 33.47 3.37 14.51
N PHE A 54 32.36 3.13 15.19
CA PHE A 54 31.40 4.16 15.57
C PHE A 54 31.02 3.96 17.03
N THR A 55 30.84 5.07 17.75
CA THR A 55 30.31 5.07 19.12
C THR A 55 28.78 4.88 19.15
N SER A 56 28.12 4.92 17.99
CA SER A 56 26.67 4.80 17.83
C SER A 56 26.31 3.86 16.68
N ALA A 57 25.46 2.86 16.95
CA ALA A 57 24.91 1.97 15.92
C ALA A 57 24.06 2.73 14.88
N VAL A 58 23.36 3.78 15.32
CA VAL A 58 22.57 4.66 14.43
C VAL A 58 23.49 5.38 13.44
N ASN A 59 24.61 5.90 13.92
CA ASN A 59 25.57 6.59 13.06
C ASN A 59 26.25 5.62 12.10
N ALA A 60 26.58 4.40 12.54
CA ALA A 60 27.15 3.38 11.68
C ALA A 60 26.21 3.03 10.52
N VAL A 61 24.92 2.83 10.81
CA VAL A 61 23.92 2.52 9.77
C VAL A 61 23.67 3.72 8.85
N ALA A 62 23.53 4.93 9.40
CA ALA A 62 23.34 6.14 8.61
C ALA A 62 24.54 6.43 7.70
N CYS A 63 25.76 6.25 8.21
CA CYS A 63 26.98 6.37 7.42
C CYS A 63 27.03 5.33 6.29
N ALA A 64 26.72 4.07 6.59
CA ALA A 64 26.67 3.02 5.59
C ALA A 64 25.66 3.33 4.47
N GLN A 65 24.49 3.88 4.82
CA GLN A 65 23.48 4.32 3.85
C GLN A 65 24.01 5.48 2.99
N ALA A 66 24.61 6.50 3.60
CA ALA A 66 25.17 7.63 2.87
C ALA A 66 26.29 7.20 1.92
N ILE A 67 27.14 6.25 2.33
CA ILE A 67 28.21 5.70 1.50
C ILE A 67 27.62 4.98 0.29
N GLN A 68 26.61 4.13 0.50
CA GLN A 68 25.93 3.43 -0.60
C GLN A 68 25.22 4.44 -1.52
N ALA A 69 24.68 5.55 -1.00
CA ALA A 69 24.04 6.63 -1.74
C ALA A 69 24.96 7.29 -2.75
N GLN A 70 26.04 7.84 -2.21
CA GLN A 70 26.97 8.64 -2.98
C GLN A 70 27.76 7.75 -3.96
N THR A 71 28.00 6.49 -3.59
CA THR A 71 28.59 5.50 -4.50
C THR A 71 27.64 5.13 -5.64
N ALA A 72 26.33 4.98 -5.38
CA ALA A 72 25.34 4.73 -6.42
C ALA A 72 25.22 5.91 -7.40
N GLU A 73 25.25 7.15 -6.89
CA GLU A 73 25.27 8.37 -7.73
C GLU A 73 26.53 8.45 -8.59
N ALA A 74 27.71 8.18 -8.01
CA ALA A 74 28.97 8.11 -8.75
C ALA A 74 28.98 6.99 -9.80
N ASN A 75 28.27 5.88 -9.55
CA ASN A 75 28.13 4.75 -10.48
C ASN A 75 27.13 5.01 -11.62
N ALA A 76 26.28 6.04 -11.54
CA ALA A 76 25.20 6.29 -12.50
C ALA A 76 25.72 6.56 -13.93
N THR A 77 26.91 7.15 -14.04
CA THR A 77 27.58 7.46 -15.30
C THR A 77 28.66 6.44 -15.70
N ALA A 78 28.90 5.43 -14.86
CA ALA A 78 29.91 4.41 -15.07
C ALA A 78 29.36 3.18 -15.81
N ALA A 79 30.17 2.60 -16.70
CA ALA A 79 29.91 1.29 -17.30
C ALA A 79 29.79 0.22 -16.21
N GLU A 80 28.94 -0.79 -16.43
CA GLU A 80 28.58 -1.80 -15.44
C GLU A 80 29.80 -2.52 -14.84
N GLU A 81 30.80 -2.80 -15.66
CA GLU A 81 32.07 -3.46 -15.28
C GLU A 81 32.97 -2.61 -14.38
N ASN A 82 32.74 -1.28 -14.34
CA ASN A 82 33.52 -0.31 -13.59
C ASN A 82 32.81 0.21 -12.33
N ARG A 83 31.60 -0.27 -12.05
CA ARG A 83 30.81 0.17 -10.88
C ARG A 83 31.42 -0.34 -9.59
N ASN A 84 31.51 0.53 -8.59
CA ASN A 84 31.93 0.18 -7.24
C ASN A 84 30.71 -0.32 -6.46
N LEU A 85 30.59 -1.63 -6.26
CA LEU A 85 29.52 -2.22 -5.46
C LEU A 85 30.08 -2.60 -4.09
N LEU A 86 29.62 -1.92 -3.04
CA LEU A 86 30.09 -2.17 -1.68
C LEU A 86 29.24 -3.19 -0.95
N ARG A 87 29.89 -4.03 -0.15
CA ARG A 87 29.23 -4.82 0.89
C ARG A 87 29.60 -4.25 2.23
N VAL A 88 28.64 -4.20 3.14
CA VAL A 88 28.85 -3.65 4.49
C VAL A 88 28.31 -4.62 5.53
N GLY A 89 29.08 -4.83 6.59
CA GLY A 89 28.71 -5.61 7.77
C GLY A 89 28.76 -4.76 9.03
N ILE A 90 27.67 -4.72 9.79
CA ILE A 90 27.58 -3.93 11.02
C ILE A 90 27.17 -4.82 12.19
N ASN A 91 27.97 -4.78 13.24
CA ASN A 91 27.69 -5.44 14.51
C ASN A 91 27.89 -4.45 15.66
N LEU A 92 27.10 -4.63 16.72
CA LEU A 92 27.27 -3.95 18.01
C LEU A 92 27.78 -4.99 19.00
N GLY A 93 28.97 -4.78 19.54
CA GLY A 93 29.60 -5.67 20.51
C GLY A 93 30.92 -5.11 21.03
N ASP A 94 31.48 -5.77 22.04
CA ASP A 94 32.70 -5.33 22.70
C ASP A 94 33.92 -5.43 21.77
N ILE A 95 34.81 -4.45 21.91
CA ILE A 95 36.08 -4.34 21.20
C ILE A 95 37.20 -4.09 22.21
N VAL A 96 38.38 -4.61 21.91
CA VAL A 96 39.62 -4.36 22.65
C VAL A 96 40.50 -3.48 21.79
N GLU A 97 40.85 -2.30 22.31
CA GLU A 97 41.80 -1.40 21.64
C GLU A 97 43.24 -1.81 21.96
N GLU A 98 44.07 -1.95 20.93
CA GLU A 98 45.52 -2.13 21.06
C GLU A 98 46.22 -1.09 20.17
N GLY A 99 46.68 0.00 20.79
CA GLY A 99 47.26 1.12 20.06
C GLY A 99 46.24 1.85 19.20
N SER A 100 46.39 1.79 17.88
CA SER A 100 45.46 2.37 16.90
C SER A 100 44.57 1.33 16.20
N ASP A 101 44.62 0.06 16.61
CA ASP A 101 43.86 -1.05 16.01
C ASP A 101 42.81 -1.59 17.00
N ILE A 102 41.79 -2.30 16.49
CA ILE A 102 40.71 -2.89 17.30
C ILE A 102 40.55 -4.39 17.03
N TYR A 103 40.37 -5.16 18.10
CA TYR A 103 40.20 -6.61 18.06
C TYR A 103 39.00 -7.06 18.88
N GLY A 104 38.49 -8.26 18.60
CA GLY A 104 37.46 -8.90 19.41
C GLY A 104 36.36 -9.57 18.59
N ASP A 105 35.48 -10.28 19.30
CA ASP A 105 34.37 -11.00 18.69
C ASP A 105 33.43 -10.07 17.92
N GLY A 106 33.28 -8.82 18.38
CA GLY A 106 32.50 -7.80 17.70
C GLY A 106 32.97 -7.52 16.26
N VAL A 107 34.29 -7.46 16.06
CA VAL A 107 34.93 -7.23 14.75
C VAL A 107 34.79 -8.47 13.85
N ASN A 108 35.00 -9.66 14.44
CA ASN A 108 34.86 -10.93 13.72
C ASN A 108 33.43 -11.10 13.19
N ILE A 109 32.41 -10.85 14.02
CA ILE A 109 31.00 -10.93 13.60
C ILE A 109 30.70 -9.92 12.49
N ALA A 110 31.16 -8.67 12.61
CA ALA A 110 30.96 -7.65 11.57
C ALA A 110 31.56 -8.07 10.21
N SER A 111 32.76 -8.66 10.20
CA SER A 111 33.39 -9.16 8.97
C SER A 111 32.63 -10.34 8.34
N ARG A 112 31.97 -11.17 9.15
CA ARG A 112 31.17 -12.30 8.65
C ARG A 112 29.80 -11.84 8.14
N LEU A 113 29.23 -10.80 8.74
CA LEU A 113 28.03 -10.16 8.24
C LEU A 113 28.28 -9.45 6.91
N GLU A 114 29.41 -8.76 6.76
CA GLU A 114 29.83 -8.16 5.48
C GLU A 114 29.85 -9.21 4.35
N ALA A 115 30.46 -10.37 4.61
CA ALA A 115 30.50 -11.45 3.63
C ALA A 115 29.11 -12.02 3.27
N LEU A 116 28.10 -11.87 4.14
CA LEU A 116 26.71 -12.25 3.88
C LEU A 116 25.90 -11.15 3.16
N ALA A 117 26.41 -9.92 3.11
CA ALA A 117 25.71 -8.84 2.43
C ALA A 117 25.71 -9.06 0.91
N PRO A 118 24.59 -8.83 0.21
CA PRO A 118 24.61 -8.81 -1.25
C PRO A 118 25.42 -7.60 -1.75
N PRO A 119 25.85 -7.57 -3.03
CA PRO A 119 26.44 -6.37 -3.63
C PRO A 119 25.56 -5.14 -3.45
N ALA A 120 26.14 -4.00 -3.06
CA ALA A 120 25.42 -2.78 -2.64
C ALA A 120 24.50 -2.98 -1.41
N GLY A 121 24.70 -4.05 -0.63
CA GLY A 121 23.93 -4.38 0.55
C GLY A 121 24.63 -4.02 1.85
N ILE A 122 23.84 -3.84 2.91
CA ILE A 122 24.33 -3.68 4.28
C ILE A 122 23.72 -4.80 5.12
N CYS A 123 24.52 -5.69 5.67
CA CYS A 123 24.08 -6.75 6.57
C CYS A 123 24.37 -6.36 8.02
N ILE A 124 23.38 -6.51 8.90
CA ILE A 124 23.46 -6.08 10.29
C ILE A 124 23.07 -7.21 11.24
N ALA A 125 23.68 -7.23 12.43
CA ALA A 125 23.25 -8.12 13.52
C ALA A 125 21.93 -7.65 14.13
N ALA A 126 21.19 -8.55 14.79
CA ALA A 126 20.01 -8.20 15.58
C ALA A 126 20.27 -7.08 16.61
N SER A 127 21.44 -7.08 17.25
CA SER A 127 21.82 -6.03 18.21
C SER A 127 21.87 -4.63 17.58
N VAL A 128 22.25 -4.54 16.31
CA VAL A 128 22.25 -3.29 15.54
C VAL A 128 20.83 -2.96 15.10
N HIS A 129 20.10 -3.94 14.57
CA HIS A 129 18.71 -3.78 14.14
C HIS A 129 17.84 -3.20 15.27
N ASP A 130 17.92 -3.78 16.45
CA ASP A 130 17.15 -3.35 17.62
C ASP A 130 17.54 -1.94 18.09
N ALA A 131 18.82 -1.58 17.98
CA ALA A 131 19.31 -0.26 18.39
C ALA A 131 18.85 0.87 17.45
N VAL A 132 18.65 0.57 16.16
CA VAL A 132 18.28 1.52 15.10
C VAL A 132 16.79 1.50 14.72
N PHE A 133 16.04 0.49 15.18
CA PHE A 133 14.61 0.34 14.89
C PHE A 133 13.82 1.62 15.21
N GLY A 134 13.10 2.14 14.21
CA GLY A 134 12.27 3.34 14.33
C GLY A 134 13.03 4.68 14.38
N LYS A 135 14.37 4.66 14.36
CA LYS A 135 15.22 5.86 14.29
C LYS A 135 15.74 6.12 12.87
N ILE A 136 15.75 5.09 12.03
CA ILE A 136 16.16 5.15 10.63
C ILE A 136 15.04 4.51 9.80
N ALA A 137 14.61 5.18 8.72
CA ALA A 137 13.58 4.66 7.82
C ALA A 137 14.19 3.60 6.89
N MET A 138 13.84 2.33 7.08
CA MET A 138 14.45 1.24 6.31
C MET A 138 13.65 -0.05 6.38
N ALA A 139 13.51 -0.72 5.23
CA ALA A 139 13.07 -2.11 5.16
C ALA A 139 14.27 -3.04 5.44
N ALA A 140 14.13 -3.91 6.44
CA ALA A 140 15.13 -4.92 6.79
C ALA A 140 14.59 -6.30 6.44
N GLU A 141 15.31 -7.04 5.61
CA GLU A 141 15.01 -8.44 5.31
C GLU A 141 15.64 -9.32 6.39
N ASP A 142 14.84 -10.03 7.17
CA ASP A 142 15.32 -10.94 8.21
C ASP A 142 15.87 -12.23 7.58
N LEU A 143 17.15 -12.52 7.82
CA LEU A 143 17.81 -13.73 7.36
C LEU A 143 17.69 -14.90 8.36
N GLY A 144 17.07 -14.67 9.52
CA GLY A 144 16.99 -15.64 10.60
C GLY A 144 18.34 -15.87 11.28
N GLU A 145 18.43 -16.96 12.05
CA GLU A 145 19.66 -17.34 12.74
C GLU A 145 20.72 -17.86 11.75
N CYS A 146 21.81 -17.09 11.60
CA CYS A 146 22.92 -17.43 10.72
C CYS A 146 24.06 -18.04 11.53
N GLN A 147 24.46 -19.27 11.20
CA GLN A 147 25.68 -19.87 11.76
C GLN A 147 26.92 -19.27 11.07
N LEU A 148 27.57 -18.30 11.72
CA LEU A 148 28.75 -17.65 11.17
C LEU A 148 30.00 -18.52 11.37
N LYS A 149 30.88 -18.54 10.36
CA LYS A 149 32.13 -19.33 10.40
C LYS A 149 32.97 -18.94 11.62
N ASN A 150 33.32 -19.94 12.44
CA ASN A 150 34.11 -19.81 13.68
C ASN A 150 33.46 -18.94 14.78
N ILE A 151 32.14 -18.77 14.76
CA ILE A 151 31.38 -18.18 15.86
C ILE A 151 30.53 -19.29 16.48
N ALA A 152 30.66 -19.50 17.80
CA ALA A 152 30.03 -20.64 18.47
C ALA A 152 28.49 -20.54 18.55
N ARG A 153 27.95 -19.32 18.65
CA ARG A 153 26.50 -19.07 18.73
C ARG A 153 25.96 -18.56 17.40
N PRO A 154 24.79 -19.04 16.94
CA PRO A 154 24.10 -18.43 15.80
C PRO A 154 23.87 -16.93 16.05
N VAL A 155 24.04 -16.13 15.01
CA VAL A 155 23.78 -14.69 15.04
C VAL A 155 22.61 -14.42 14.11
N ARG A 156 21.52 -13.84 14.64
CA ARG A 156 20.42 -13.39 13.79
C ARG A 156 20.84 -12.15 13.01
N ALA A 157 20.64 -12.20 11.70
CA ALA A 157 21.13 -11.18 10.78
C ALA A 157 19.98 -10.60 9.94
N TYR A 158 20.15 -9.35 9.52
CA TYR A 158 19.20 -8.63 8.68
C TYR A 158 19.95 -7.99 7.52
N VAL A 159 19.35 -8.02 6.32
CA VAL A 159 19.88 -7.29 5.16
C VAL A 159 19.06 -6.04 4.95
N LEU A 160 19.77 -4.92 4.98
CA LEU A 160 19.29 -3.62 4.63
C LEU A 160 19.63 -3.38 3.16
N ARG A 161 18.60 -3.08 2.36
CA ARG A 161 18.79 -2.76 0.94
C ARG A 161 18.88 -1.26 0.78
N TYR A 162 20.02 -0.80 0.29
CA TYR A 162 20.21 0.57 -0.16
C TYR A 162 20.18 0.60 -1.69
N GLY A 163 19.39 1.50 -2.29
CA GLY A 163 19.57 1.95 -3.68
C GLY A 163 19.35 0.94 -4.82
N ALA A 164 19.11 -0.35 -4.55
CA ALA A 164 18.54 -1.23 -5.56
C ALA A 164 17.00 -1.05 -5.50
N PRO A 165 16.30 -0.72 -6.60
CA PRO A 165 14.97 -1.27 -6.74
C PRO A 165 15.18 -2.76 -6.49
N ALA A 166 14.32 -3.40 -5.69
CA ALA A 166 14.27 -4.86 -5.73
C ALA A 166 14.43 -5.22 -7.20
N GLU A 167 15.46 -6.01 -7.60
CA GLU A 167 15.28 -6.79 -8.81
C GLU A 167 13.88 -7.35 -8.61
N PRO A 168 12.90 -6.95 -9.44
CA PRO A 168 11.51 -7.22 -9.13
C PRO A 168 11.51 -8.71 -8.97
N ARG A 169 11.36 -9.15 -7.71
CA ARG A 169 11.27 -10.56 -7.34
C ARG A 169 10.06 -10.93 -8.15
N SER A 170 10.27 -11.49 -9.34
CA SER A 170 9.33 -11.31 -10.45
C SER A 170 8.01 -11.74 -9.85
N PRO A 171 7.07 -10.80 -9.61
CA PRO A 171 6.03 -11.03 -8.61
C PRO A 171 5.46 -12.37 -8.97
N GLN A 172 5.55 -13.35 -8.04
CA GLN A 172 5.14 -14.70 -8.36
C GLN A 172 3.78 -14.55 -9.02
N PRO A 173 3.65 -14.96 -10.31
CA PRO A 173 2.52 -14.53 -11.09
C PRO A 173 1.26 -14.84 -10.31
N LEU A 174 0.42 -13.83 -10.06
CA LEU A 174 -0.78 -14.08 -9.29
C LEU A 174 -1.58 -15.15 -10.04
N PRO A 175 -2.01 -16.22 -9.36
CA PRO A 175 -2.71 -17.29 -10.02
C PRO A 175 -3.96 -16.73 -10.69
N LEU A 176 -4.20 -17.15 -11.94
CA LEU A 176 -5.43 -16.81 -12.62
C LEU A 176 -6.62 -17.36 -11.83
N PRO A 177 -7.71 -16.60 -11.68
CA PRO A 177 -8.94 -17.12 -11.10
C PRO A 177 -9.50 -18.24 -11.98
N ASP A 178 -10.33 -19.11 -11.39
CA ASP A 178 -11.07 -20.14 -12.14
C ASP A 178 -12.09 -19.56 -13.13
N LYS A 179 -12.39 -18.27 -12.99
CA LYS A 179 -13.31 -17.49 -13.82
C LYS A 179 -12.54 -16.69 -14.88
N PRO A 180 -13.17 -16.36 -16.03
CA PRO A 180 -12.66 -15.32 -16.90
C PRO A 180 -12.33 -14.06 -16.08
N SER A 181 -11.17 -13.46 -16.34
CA SER A 181 -10.65 -12.38 -15.51
C SER A 181 -10.17 -11.22 -16.36
N ILE A 182 -10.49 -10.00 -15.93
CA ILE A 182 -10.19 -8.77 -16.66
C ILE A 182 -9.66 -7.67 -15.73
N ALA A 183 -8.68 -6.91 -16.23
CA ALA A 183 -8.37 -5.58 -15.72
C ALA A 183 -8.70 -4.53 -16.77
N VAL A 184 -9.23 -3.39 -16.36
CA VAL A 184 -9.43 -2.22 -17.23
C VAL A 184 -8.43 -1.15 -16.81
N LEU A 185 -7.49 -0.82 -17.70
CA LEU A 185 -6.51 0.24 -17.47
C LEU A 185 -7.15 1.62 -17.67
N ALA A 186 -6.51 2.64 -17.09
CA ALA A 186 -6.87 4.02 -17.36
C ALA A 186 -6.75 4.30 -18.86
N PHE A 187 -7.74 5.00 -19.42
CA PHE A 187 -7.76 5.34 -20.84
C PHE A 187 -7.00 6.64 -21.07
N ASP A 188 -6.24 6.72 -22.16
CA ASP A 188 -5.51 7.93 -22.53
C ASP A 188 -6.49 9.07 -22.83
N ASN A 189 -6.28 10.23 -22.20
CA ASN A 189 -7.02 11.45 -22.50
C ASN A 189 -6.43 12.13 -23.75
N LEU A 190 -7.13 12.02 -24.88
CA LEU A 190 -6.74 12.61 -26.16
C LEU A 190 -7.48 13.92 -26.46
N SER A 191 -8.05 14.55 -25.43
CA SER A 191 -8.83 15.81 -25.52
C SER A 191 -7.94 17.06 -25.48
N GLY A 192 -6.65 16.93 -25.12
CA GLY A 192 -5.67 18.02 -25.10
C GLY A 192 -5.76 18.97 -23.90
N ASP A 193 -6.73 18.74 -23.01
CA ASP A 193 -6.99 19.53 -21.80
C ASP A 193 -6.79 18.64 -20.55
N PRO A 194 -5.76 18.89 -19.72
CA PRO A 194 -5.53 18.16 -18.47
C PRO A 194 -6.69 18.30 -17.47
N GLU A 195 -7.49 19.36 -17.54
CA GLU A 195 -8.67 19.47 -16.69
C GLU A 195 -9.72 18.42 -17.04
N GLN A 196 -9.64 17.76 -18.20
CA GLN A 196 -10.58 16.70 -18.60
C GLN A 196 -10.12 15.29 -18.23
N GLU A 197 -8.99 15.18 -17.50
CA GLU A 197 -8.48 13.88 -17.06
C GLU A 197 -9.47 13.14 -16.16
N TYR A 198 -10.18 13.86 -15.27
CA TYR A 198 -11.21 13.28 -14.42
C TYR A 198 -12.38 12.69 -15.23
N PHE A 199 -12.63 13.20 -16.43
CA PHE A 199 -13.71 12.72 -17.30
C PHE A 199 -13.35 11.37 -17.92
N ALA A 200 -12.13 11.22 -18.44
CA ALA A 200 -11.64 9.93 -18.93
C ALA A 200 -11.61 8.89 -17.80
N ASP A 201 -11.12 9.28 -16.63
CA ASP A 201 -11.07 8.42 -15.44
C ASP A 201 -12.46 7.99 -14.97
N GLY A 202 -13.44 8.89 -15.03
CA GLY A 202 -14.82 8.60 -14.68
C GLY A 202 -15.49 7.59 -15.61
N ILE A 203 -15.25 7.68 -16.91
CA ILE A 203 -15.75 6.69 -17.89
C ILE A 203 -15.19 5.31 -17.61
N VAL A 204 -13.88 5.22 -17.35
CA VAL A 204 -13.23 3.93 -17.04
C VAL A 204 -13.77 3.35 -15.73
N GLU A 205 -13.98 4.19 -14.71
CA GLU A 205 -14.54 3.75 -13.44
C GLU A 205 -15.94 3.13 -13.60
N GLU A 206 -16.76 3.73 -14.45
CA GLU A 206 -18.10 3.19 -14.70
C GLU A 206 -18.06 1.91 -15.54
N ILE A 207 -17.13 1.77 -16.51
CA ILE A 207 -16.90 0.51 -17.22
C ILE A 207 -16.49 -0.59 -16.23
N ILE A 208 -15.55 -0.31 -15.32
CA ILE A 208 -15.13 -1.25 -14.27
C ILE A 208 -16.33 -1.61 -13.40
N THR A 209 -17.13 -0.63 -12.99
CA THR A 209 -18.32 -0.82 -12.15
C THR A 209 -19.35 -1.71 -12.83
N ALA A 210 -19.64 -1.47 -14.11
CA ALA A 210 -20.58 -2.24 -14.91
C ALA A 210 -20.11 -3.69 -15.10
N LEU A 211 -18.83 -3.90 -15.44
CA LEU A 211 -18.23 -5.24 -15.54
C LEU A 211 -18.21 -5.97 -14.18
N SER A 212 -17.98 -5.25 -13.08
CA SER A 212 -17.85 -5.85 -11.75
C SER A 212 -19.14 -6.51 -11.25
N ARG A 213 -20.31 -6.06 -11.73
CA ARG A 213 -21.62 -6.65 -11.40
C ARG A 213 -21.83 -8.05 -12.01
N ILE A 214 -21.02 -8.43 -13.00
CA ILE A 214 -21.10 -9.71 -13.72
C ILE A 214 -20.50 -10.83 -12.85
N LYS A 215 -21.31 -11.82 -12.47
CA LYS A 215 -20.94 -12.78 -11.42
C LYS A 215 -19.95 -13.86 -11.88
N TRP A 216 -19.98 -14.22 -13.15
CA TRP A 216 -19.02 -15.17 -13.73
C TRP A 216 -17.70 -14.51 -14.15
N LEU A 217 -17.62 -13.18 -14.10
CA LEU A 217 -16.40 -12.43 -14.45
C LEU A 217 -15.66 -12.02 -13.17
N PHE A 218 -14.35 -12.19 -13.15
CA PHE A 218 -13.48 -11.65 -12.12
C PHE A 218 -12.89 -10.32 -12.61
N VAL A 219 -13.12 -9.24 -11.87
CA VAL A 219 -12.74 -7.89 -12.31
C VAL A 219 -11.79 -7.26 -11.31
N ILE A 220 -10.62 -6.80 -11.79
CA ILE A 220 -9.67 -6.06 -10.97
C ILE A 220 -10.21 -4.66 -10.68
N ALA A 221 -10.11 -4.26 -9.42
CA ALA A 221 -10.53 -2.95 -8.96
C ALA A 221 -9.67 -1.84 -9.57
N ARG A 222 -10.33 -0.69 -9.79
CA ARG A 222 -9.74 0.55 -10.32
C ARG A 222 -8.40 0.90 -9.70
N ASN A 223 -8.32 0.88 -8.37
CA ASN A 223 -7.13 1.31 -7.63
C ASN A 223 -5.87 0.56 -8.06
N SER A 224 -5.96 -0.73 -8.36
CA SER A 224 -4.81 -1.51 -8.83
C SER A 224 -4.48 -1.24 -10.30
N SER A 225 -5.49 -1.12 -11.16
CA SER A 225 -5.29 -0.84 -12.58
C SER A 225 -4.72 0.55 -12.84
N PHE A 226 -5.08 1.54 -12.01
CA PHE A 226 -4.69 2.93 -12.21
C PHE A 226 -3.23 3.21 -11.79
N VAL A 227 -2.56 2.27 -11.11
CA VAL A 227 -1.11 2.36 -10.84
C VAL A 227 -0.28 2.39 -12.13
N TYR A 228 -0.81 1.80 -13.20
CA TYR A 228 -0.17 1.79 -14.52
C TYR A 228 -0.43 3.06 -15.35
N LYS A 229 -1.29 3.97 -14.86
CA LYS A 229 -1.65 5.19 -15.60
C LYS A 229 -0.41 6.03 -15.90
N GLY A 230 -0.29 6.48 -17.15
CA GLY A 230 0.83 7.30 -17.62
C GLY A 230 2.17 6.54 -17.73
N ARG A 231 2.18 5.21 -17.57
CA ARG A 231 3.37 4.38 -17.71
C ARG A 231 3.31 3.57 -19.00
N MET A 232 4.44 3.43 -19.69
CA MET A 232 4.56 2.46 -20.78
C MET A 232 4.82 1.08 -20.16
N VAL A 233 3.82 0.19 -20.19
CA VAL A 233 3.88 -1.12 -19.55
C VAL A 233 3.42 -2.20 -20.52
N ASP A 234 4.14 -3.32 -20.58
CA ASP A 234 3.73 -4.49 -21.36
C ASP A 234 2.46 -5.09 -20.75
N VAL A 235 1.42 -5.28 -21.56
CA VAL A 235 0.16 -5.90 -21.13
C VAL A 235 0.38 -7.29 -20.54
N LYS A 236 1.42 -8.03 -20.98
CA LYS A 236 1.78 -9.32 -20.38
C LYS A 236 2.27 -9.16 -18.93
N GLN A 237 2.99 -8.08 -18.64
CA GLN A 237 3.42 -7.76 -17.28
C GLN A 237 2.20 -7.40 -16.42
N VAL A 238 1.32 -6.53 -16.91
CA VAL A 238 0.06 -6.18 -16.23
C VAL A 238 -0.76 -7.44 -15.90
N GLY A 239 -0.90 -8.36 -16.87
CA GLY A 239 -1.62 -9.62 -16.66
C GLY A 239 -1.02 -10.50 -15.56
N ARG A 240 0.32 -10.57 -15.45
CA ARG A 240 1.00 -11.32 -14.39
C ARG A 240 0.89 -10.66 -13.02
N GLU A 241 1.08 -9.35 -12.96
CA GLU A 241 1.06 -8.56 -11.73
C GLU A 241 -0.34 -8.44 -11.11
N LEU A 242 -1.38 -8.38 -11.94
CA LEU A 242 -2.78 -8.35 -11.49
C LEU A 242 -3.43 -9.74 -11.46
N GLY A 243 -2.80 -10.75 -12.07
CA GLY A 243 -3.32 -12.11 -12.17
C GLY A 243 -4.61 -12.16 -12.98
N VAL A 244 -4.61 -11.62 -14.19
CA VAL A 244 -5.79 -11.59 -15.09
C VAL A 244 -5.47 -12.13 -16.47
N ARG A 245 -6.48 -12.72 -17.12
CA ARG A 245 -6.36 -13.23 -18.49
C ARG A 245 -6.49 -12.12 -19.54
N TYR A 246 -7.35 -11.14 -19.30
CA TYR A 246 -7.65 -10.08 -20.26
C TYR A 246 -7.33 -8.71 -19.69
N VAL A 247 -6.88 -7.81 -20.56
CA VAL A 247 -6.67 -6.40 -20.24
C VAL A 247 -7.40 -5.55 -21.26
N LEU A 248 -8.26 -4.65 -20.79
CA LEU A 248 -8.92 -3.62 -21.59
C LEU A 248 -8.15 -2.32 -21.43
N GLN A 249 -7.73 -1.73 -22.55
CA GLN A 249 -7.10 -0.42 -22.60
C GLN A 249 -7.72 0.41 -23.72
N GLY A 250 -7.50 1.72 -23.73
CA GLY A 250 -8.21 2.59 -24.65
C GLY A 250 -7.87 4.07 -24.51
N SER A 251 -8.68 4.88 -25.15
CA SER A 251 -8.54 6.34 -25.14
C SER A 251 -9.91 7.02 -25.15
N VAL A 252 -10.02 8.16 -24.49
CA VAL A 252 -11.19 9.04 -24.54
C VAL A 252 -10.79 10.37 -25.18
N ARG A 253 -11.61 10.86 -26.10
CA ARG A 253 -11.50 12.22 -26.65
C ARG A 253 -12.84 12.93 -26.51
N LYS A 254 -12.87 14.03 -25.77
CA LYS A 254 -13.99 14.96 -25.68
C LYS A 254 -13.66 16.21 -26.49
N SER A 255 -14.60 16.62 -27.34
CA SER A 255 -14.48 17.84 -28.16
C SER A 255 -15.83 18.56 -28.17
N GLY A 256 -15.97 19.57 -27.31
CA GLY A 256 -17.25 20.24 -27.08
C GLY A 256 -18.30 19.25 -26.56
N SER A 257 -19.39 19.10 -27.30
CA SER A 257 -20.51 18.19 -26.98
C SER A 257 -20.36 16.79 -27.58
N ARG A 258 -19.24 16.44 -28.22
CA ARG A 258 -19.00 15.09 -28.75
C ARG A 258 -17.95 14.34 -27.95
N VAL A 259 -18.19 13.05 -27.78
CA VAL A 259 -17.27 12.12 -27.12
C VAL A 259 -16.96 10.96 -28.06
N ARG A 260 -15.68 10.58 -28.09
CA ARG A 260 -15.19 9.38 -28.76
C ARG A 260 -14.46 8.51 -27.76
N ILE A 261 -14.85 7.25 -27.67
CA ILE A 261 -14.21 6.22 -26.86
C ILE A 261 -13.66 5.15 -27.80
N THR A 262 -12.38 4.85 -27.66
CA THR A 262 -11.74 3.73 -28.35
C THR A 262 -11.34 2.71 -27.29
N GLY A 263 -11.67 1.44 -27.50
CA GLY A 263 -11.32 0.37 -26.58
C GLY A 263 -10.72 -0.82 -27.33
N GLN A 264 -9.77 -1.50 -26.70
CA GLN A 264 -9.18 -2.74 -27.18
C GLN A 264 -8.98 -3.73 -26.05
N LEU A 265 -9.35 -4.98 -26.30
CA LEU A 265 -9.24 -6.10 -25.37
C LEU A 265 -8.11 -7.00 -25.83
N ILE A 266 -7.18 -7.26 -24.91
CA ILE A 266 -5.94 -7.98 -25.18
C ILE A 266 -5.88 -9.20 -24.27
N ASP A 267 -5.50 -10.35 -24.84
CA ASP A 267 -5.16 -11.55 -24.09
C ASP A 267 -3.77 -11.38 -23.48
N ALA A 268 -3.68 -11.23 -22.16
CA ALA A 268 -2.45 -10.90 -21.46
C ALA A 268 -1.45 -12.07 -21.41
N ALA A 269 -1.86 -13.31 -21.72
CA ALA A 269 -0.92 -14.42 -21.82
C ALA A 269 -0.15 -14.39 -23.14
N THR A 270 -0.82 -14.02 -24.23
CA THR A 270 -0.23 -14.05 -25.58
C THR A 270 0.22 -12.67 -26.07
N GLY A 271 -0.38 -11.61 -25.54
CA GLY A 271 -0.25 -10.23 -26.04
C GLY A 271 -1.08 -9.94 -27.28
N ILE A 272 -1.96 -10.87 -27.69
CA ILE A 272 -2.77 -10.73 -28.90
C ILE A 272 -4.02 -9.90 -28.60
N GLN A 273 -4.28 -8.90 -29.43
CA GLN A 273 -5.54 -8.16 -29.44
C GLN A 273 -6.66 -9.07 -29.97
N ILE A 274 -7.69 -9.30 -29.16
CA ILE A 274 -8.84 -10.15 -29.51
C ILE A 274 -10.07 -9.35 -29.92
N TRP A 275 -10.14 -8.07 -29.53
CA TRP A 275 -11.20 -7.15 -29.93
C TRP A 275 -10.69 -5.71 -29.90
N ALA A 276 -11.16 -4.88 -30.82
CA ALA A 276 -11.03 -3.43 -30.75
C ALA A 276 -12.20 -2.78 -31.47
N ASP A 277 -12.71 -1.68 -30.93
CA ASP A 277 -13.81 -0.92 -31.52
C ASP A 277 -13.75 0.55 -31.12
N ARG A 278 -14.57 1.38 -31.79
CA ARG A 278 -14.73 2.80 -31.51
C ARG A 278 -16.20 3.17 -31.38
N PHE A 279 -16.49 4.03 -30.42
CA PHE A 279 -17.83 4.51 -30.10
C PHE A 279 -17.82 6.03 -30.15
N GLU A 280 -18.79 6.62 -30.85
CA GLU A 280 -18.93 8.06 -31.01
C GLU A 280 -20.37 8.47 -30.75
N GLY A 281 -20.56 9.55 -29.99
CA GLY A 281 -21.88 10.07 -29.69
C GLY A 281 -21.84 11.47 -29.07
N ALA A 282 -23.01 11.98 -28.71
CA ALA A 282 -23.11 13.21 -27.95
C ALA A 282 -22.71 12.97 -26.49
N LEU A 283 -22.27 14.02 -25.80
CA LEU A 283 -21.94 13.99 -24.38
C LEU A 283 -23.15 13.62 -23.51
N GLU A 284 -24.36 13.96 -23.95
CA GLU A 284 -25.62 13.61 -23.30
C GLU A 284 -25.91 12.10 -23.35
N ASP A 285 -25.39 11.40 -24.37
CA ASP A 285 -25.54 9.96 -24.57
C ASP A 285 -24.41 9.15 -23.89
N ILE A 286 -23.62 9.77 -23.01
CA ILE A 286 -22.37 9.16 -22.49
C ILE A 286 -22.60 7.82 -21.78
N PHE A 287 -23.70 7.69 -21.04
CA PHE A 287 -24.04 6.43 -20.36
C PHE A 287 -24.37 5.32 -21.36
N ASP A 288 -25.05 5.65 -22.47
CA ASP A 288 -25.38 4.68 -23.51
C ASP A 288 -24.11 4.26 -24.28
N LEU A 289 -23.16 5.17 -24.49
CA LEU A 289 -21.85 4.84 -25.08
C LEU A 289 -21.03 3.90 -24.18
N GLN A 290 -21.01 4.17 -22.88
CA GLN A 290 -20.34 3.32 -21.89
C GLN A 290 -20.95 1.92 -21.81
N ASP A 291 -22.29 1.83 -21.82
CA ASP A 291 -23.01 0.55 -21.85
C ASP A 291 -22.65 -0.25 -23.10
N GLN A 292 -22.54 0.41 -24.25
CA GLN A 292 -22.10 -0.23 -25.50
C GLN A 292 -20.67 -0.78 -25.39
N VAL A 293 -19.72 -0.02 -24.83
CA VAL A 293 -18.35 -0.49 -24.60
C VAL A 293 -18.36 -1.74 -23.74
N THR A 294 -19.05 -1.68 -22.59
CA THR A 294 -19.15 -2.79 -21.64
C THR A 294 -19.73 -4.03 -22.34
N MET A 295 -20.84 -3.87 -23.06
CA MET A 295 -21.51 -4.96 -23.77
C MET A 295 -20.64 -5.62 -24.85
N ARG A 296 -19.87 -4.83 -25.60
CA ARG A 296 -18.97 -5.34 -26.64
C ARG A 296 -17.79 -6.07 -26.03
N VAL A 297 -17.22 -5.56 -24.94
CA VAL A 297 -16.13 -6.22 -24.20
C VAL A 297 -16.59 -7.57 -23.65
N VAL A 298 -17.75 -7.62 -23.00
CA VAL A 298 -18.27 -8.87 -22.44
C VAL A 298 -18.56 -9.89 -23.55
N GLY A 299 -19.17 -9.46 -24.66
CA GLY A 299 -19.41 -10.32 -25.83
C GLY A 299 -18.12 -10.86 -26.47
N ALA A 300 -17.01 -10.12 -26.38
CA ALA A 300 -15.70 -10.58 -26.83
C ALA A 300 -15.05 -11.61 -25.88
N ILE A 301 -15.22 -11.46 -24.56
CA ILE A 301 -14.68 -12.39 -23.54
C ILE A 301 -15.46 -13.70 -23.52
N PHE A 302 -16.79 -13.61 -23.55
CA PHE A 302 -17.67 -14.78 -23.41
C PHE A 302 -18.85 -14.69 -24.38
N PRO A 303 -18.70 -15.19 -25.62
CA PRO A 303 -19.73 -15.06 -26.66
C PRO A 303 -21.05 -15.79 -26.38
N LYS A 304 -21.10 -16.72 -25.40
CA LYS A 304 -22.28 -17.53 -25.05
C LYS A 304 -23.07 -16.96 -23.86
N LEU A 305 -23.08 -15.64 -23.69
CA LEU A 305 -23.63 -14.96 -22.53
C LEU A 305 -25.15 -15.13 -22.41
N GLU A 306 -25.64 -15.36 -21.18
CA GLU A 306 -27.07 -15.31 -20.88
C GLU A 306 -27.59 -13.86 -20.94
N GLU A 307 -28.66 -13.62 -21.69
CA GLU A 307 -29.34 -12.31 -21.81
C GLU A 307 -29.75 -11.71 -20.45
N ALA A 308 -29.96 -12.56 -19.43
CA ALA A 308 -30.32 -12.15 -18.07
C ALA A 308 -29.18 -11.46 -17.28
N GLU A 309 -27.91 -11.70 -17.63
CA GLU A 309 -26.78 -10.96 -17.06
C GLU A 309 -26.57 -9.63 -17.80
N ILE A 310 -26.75 -9.64 -19.13
CA ILE A 310 -26.72 -8.44 -19.98
C ILE A 310 -27.72 -7.38 -19.51
N ALA A 311 -28.95 -7.80 -19.22
CA ALA A 311 -30.01 -6.89 -18.80
C ALA A 311 -29.72 -6.20 -17.45
N ARG A 312 -28.87 -6.79 -16.58
CA ARG A 312 -28.52 -6.23 -15.25
C ARG A 312 -27.35 -5.23 -15.30
N VAL A 313 -26.64 -5.15 -16.42
CA VAL A 313 -25.51 -4.20 -16.60
C VAL A 313 -26.02 -2.77 -16.72
N LYS A 314 -27.25 -2.59 -17.22
CA LYS A 314 -27.86 -1.27 -17.45
C LYS A 314 -28.40 -0.68 -16.15
N SER A 315 -27.62 0.18 -15.51
CA SER A 315 -28.14 1.09 -14.49
C SER A 315 -27.35 2.39 -14.55
N LYS A 316 -28.06 3.49 -14.80
CA LYS A 316 -27.48 4.84 -14.79
C LYS A 316 -27.27 5.29 -13.34
N PRO A 317 -26.11 5.87 -12.99
CA PRO A 317 -25.89 6.41 -11.64
C PRO A 317 -26.85 7.56 -11.29
N THR A 318 -27.22 8.36 -12.29
CA THR A 318 -28.13 9.52 -12.18
C THR A 318 -28.66 9.87 -13.59
N GLU A 319 -29.80 10.57 -13.65
CA GLU A 319 -30.34 11.17 -14.88
C GLU A 319 -29.74 12.58 -15.16
N SER A 320 -28.99 13.15 -14.21
CA SER A 320 -28.41 14.50 -14.31
C SER A 320 -26.91 14.42 -14.60
N LEU A 321 -26.52 14.83 -15.81
CA LEU A 321 -25.11 14.86 -16.22
C LEU A 321 -24.28 15.86 -15.37
N ASP A 322 -24.87 16.98 -14.97
CA ASP A 322 -24.19 17.97 -14.13
C ASP A 322 -23.94 17.44 -12.71
N ALA A 323 -24.92 16.71 -12.15
CA ALA A 323 -24.75 16.02 -10.87
C ALA A 323 -23.65 14.96 -10.97
N TYR A 324 -23.62 14.21 -12.07
CA TYR A 324 -22.60 13.20 -12.33
C TYR A 324 -21.18 13.79 -12.44
N GLN A 325 -21.01 14.91 -13.16
CA GLN A 325 -19.72 15.60 -13.24
C GLN A 325 -19.24 16.07 -11.85
N CYS A 326 -20.14 16.60 -11.02
CA CYS A 326 -19.81 16.97 -9.65
C CYS A 326 -19.38 15.74 -8.84
N TYR A 327 -20.14 14.64 -8.92
CA TYR A 327 -19.80 13.40 -8.24
C TYR A 327 -18.42 12.85 -8.64
N MET A 328 -18.07 12.86 -9.93
CA MET A 328 -16.76 12.43 -10.42
C MET A 328 -15.61 13.27 -9.86
N ARG A 329 -15.78 14.60 -9.77
CA ARG A 329 -14.81 15.49 -9.12
C ARG A 329 -14.67 15.17 -7.62
N GLY A 330 -15.80 14.90 -6.95
CA GLY A 330 -15.81 14.47 -5.55
C GLY A 330 -15.06 13.17 -5.32
N MET A 331 -15.25 12.18 -6.19
CA MET A 331 -14.52 10.91 -6.14
C MET A 331 -13.01 11.11 -6.34
N ALA A 332 -12.61 11.93 -7.33
CA ALA A 332 -11.21 12.25 -7.56
C ALA A 332 -10.56 12.89 -6.32
N ALA A 333 -11.25 13.82 -5.65
CA ALA A 333 -10.78 14.45 -4.42
C ALA A 333 -10.74 13.47 -3.22
N PHE A 334 -11.75 12.59 -3.09
CA PHE A 334 -11.83 11.59 -2.03
C PHE A 334 -10.62 10.64 -2.03
N TYR A 335 -10.14 10.25 -3.21
CA TYR A 335 -9.00 9.34 -3.36
C TYR A 335 -7.63 9.98 -3.09
N GLN A 336 -7.54 11.31 -2.99
CA GLN A 336 -6.27 11.99 -2.65
C GLN A 336 -5.90 11.88 -1.16
N MET A 337 -6.86 11.58 -0.29
CA MET A 337 -6.65 11.29 1.14
C MET A 337 -5.89 12.36 1.92
N SER A 338 -6.25 13.63 1.75
CA SER A 338 -5.84 14.71 2.67
C SER A 338 -7.08 15.36 3.32
N GLU A 339 -6.87 16.12 4.39
CA GLU A 339 -7.96 16.86 5.04
C GLU A 339 -8.61 17.85 4.06
N GLU A 340 -7.79 18.56 3.28
CA GLU A 340 -8.24 19.51 2.27
C GLU A 340 -9.00 18.81 1.13
N SER A 341 -8.48 17.67 0.65
CA SER A 341 -9.11 16.91 -0.43
C SER A 341 -10.43 16.29 0.02
N ASN A 342 -10.52 15.86 1.28
CA ASN A 342 -11.76 15.37 1.88
C ASN A 342 -12.83 16.48 1.98
N GLN A 343 -12.43 17.70 2.35
CA GLN A 343 -13.32 18.86 2.34
C GLN A 343 -13.78 19.26 0.94
N SER A 344 -12.90 19.16 -0.06
CA SER A 344 -13.26 19.32 -1.47
C SER A 344 -14.26 18.24 -1.92
N ALA A 345 -14.05 16.99 -1.53
CA ALA A 345 -14.96 15.89 -1.83
C ALA A 345 -16.38 16.14 -1.27
N PHE A 346 -16.51 16.61 -0.03
CA PHE A 346 -17.80 17.04 0.54
C PHE A 346 -18.49 18.08 -0.34
N THR A 347 -17.78 19.14 -0.71
CA THR A 347 -18.33 20.23 -1.52
C THR A 347 -18.93 19.70 -2.83
N HIS A 348 -18.21 18.79 -3.49
CA HIS A 348 -18.67 18.18 -4.74
C HIS A 348 -19.83 17.20 -4.56
N PHE A 349 -19.83 16.37 -3.51
CA PHE A 349 -20.93 15.43 -3.24
C PHE A 349 -22.21 16.16 -2.83
N TYR A 350 -22.14 17.19 -1.99
CA TYR A 350 -23.30 18.03 -1.67
C TYR A 350 -23.84 18.74 -2.90
N ARG A 351 -22.97 19.26 -3.78
CA ARG A 351 -23.42 19.86 -5.03
C ARG A 351 -24.11 18.85 -5.95
N ALA A 352 -23.61 17.62 -6.02
CA ALA A 352 -24.27 16.55 -6.76
C ALA A 352 -25.66 16.23 -6.18
N ILE A 353 -25.82 16.23 -4.86
CA ILE A 353 -27.10 16.03 -4.17
C ILE A 353 -28.09 17.18 -4.44
N GLU A 354 -27.62 18.42 -4.48
CA GLU A 354 -28.45 19.58 -4.83
C GLU A 354 -28.98 19.51 -6.26
N LEU A 355 -28.15 19.02 -7.18
CA LEU A 355 -28.49 18.87 -8.60
C LEU A 355 -29.37 17.64 -8.86
N ASP A 356 -29.22 16.58 -8.07
CA ASP A 356 -30.08 15.39 -8.08
C ASP A 356 -30.27 14.81 -6.66
N SER A 357 -31.43 15.11 -6.07
CA SER A 357 -31.82 14.65 -4.73
C SER A 357 -32.10 13.14 -4.62
N ASN A 358 -32.05 12.41 -5.74
CA ASN A 358 -32.19 10.96 -5.79
C ASN A 358 -30.84 10.25 -6.02
N PHE A 359 -29.73 10.98 -6.12
CA PHE A 359 -28.41 10.40 -6.39
C PHE A 359 -27.82 9.66 -5.16
N ALA A 360 -28.22 8.40 -4.99
CA ALA A 360 -27.90 7.59 -3.81
C ALA A 360 -26.39 7.51 -3.49
N SER A 361 -25.56 7.31 -4.51
CA SER A 361 -24.10 7.23 -4.36
C SER A 361 -23.49 8.53 -3.84
N ALA A 362 -24.02 9.70 -4.21
CA ALA A 362 -23.54 10.98 -3.68
C ALA A 362 -23.81 11.11 -2.17
N TYR A 363 -24.99 10.70 -1.70
CA TYR A 363 -25.31 10.61 -0.27
C TYR A 363 -24.37 9.64 0.46
N GLY A 364 -24.16 8.45 -0.11
CA GLY A 364 -23.32 7.42 0.48
C GLY A 364 -21.88 7.88 0.62
N MET A 365 -21.32 8.47 -0.44
CA MET A 365 -19.94 8.97 -0.44
C MET A 365 -19.76 10.18 0.49
N ALA A 366 -20.74 11.07 0.61
CA ALA A 366 -20.72 12.12 1.63
C ALA A 366 -20.67 11.53 3.06
N ALA A 367 -21.47 10.50 3.37
CA ALA A 367 -21.41 9.82 4.66
C ALA A 367 -20.04 9.13 4.88
N ARG A 368 -19.49 8.51 3.84
CA ARG A 368 -18.18 7.86 3.88
C ARG A 368 -17.02 8.83 4.07
N SER A 369 -17.14 10.08 3.61
CA SER A 369 -16.15 11.13 3.88
C SER A 369 -15.99 11.42 5.38
N TYR A 370 -17.07 11.33 6.18
CA TYR A 370 -17.00 11.40 7.64
C TYR A 370 -16.27 10.19 8.25
N ALA A 371 -16.52 8.98 7.73
CA ALA A 371 -15.79 7.80 8.16
C ALA A 371 -14.29 7.89 7.86
N GLN A 372 -13.90 8.44 6.69
CA GLN A 372 -12.50 8.69 6.34
C GLN A 372 -11.88 9.72 7.30
N ARG A 373 -12.55 10.84 7.56
CA ARG A 373 -12.11 11.87 8.53
C ARG A 373 -11.86 11.28 9.92
N LYS A 374 -12.79 10.46 10.43
CA LYS A 374 -12.66 9.75 11.71
C LYS A 374 -11.49 8.75 11.70
N ALA A 375 -11.29 8.01 10.61
CA ALA A 375 -10.27 6.97 10.52
C ALA A 375 -8.84 7.52 10.49
N PHE A 376 -8.65 8.71 9.92
CA PHE A 376 -7.35 9.39 9.83
C PHE A 376 -7.08 10.38 10.98
N GLY A 377 -8.06 10.62 11.85
CA GLY A 377 -7.89 11.55 12.97
C GLY A 377 -7.78 13.02 12.56
N TRP A 378 -8.21 13.39 11.34
CA TRP A 378 -8.10 14.78 10.86
C TRP A 378 -8.93 15.74 11.71
N ARG A 379 -10.11 15.31 12.14
CA ARG A 379 -10.99 16.10 13.00
C ARG A 379 -11.94 15.18 13.77
N SER A 380 -12.21 15.53 15.04
CA SER A 380 -13.23 14.86 15.84
C SER A 380 -14.62 15.07 15.25
N ILE A 381 -15.43 14.01 15.23
CA ILE A 381 -16.83 14.06 14.79
C ILE A 381 -17.69 14.55 15.95
N ASP A 382 -18.36 15.70 15.78
CA ASP A 382 -19.29 16.22 16.79
C ASP A 382 -20.70 15.61 16.68
N ALA A 383 -21.59 15.92 17.64
CA ALA A 383 -22.93 15.36 17.69
C ALA A 383 -23.79 15.71 16.47
N TRP A 384 -23.56 16.88 15.85
CA TRP A 384 -24.26 17.27 14.63
C TRP A 384 -23.73 16.48 13.43
N GLU A 385 -22.41 16.34 13.30
CA GLU A 385 -21.78 15.53 12.24
C GLU A 385 -22.17 14.05 12.35
N MET A 386 -22.34 13.52 13.57
CA MET A 386 -22.90 12.18 13.77
C MET A 386 -24.34 12.08 13.24
N ALA A 387 -25.22 13.01 13.61
CA ALA A 387 -26.60 13.02 13.14
C ALA A 387 -26.69 13.19 11.61
N GLU A 388 -25.83 14.03 11.03
CA GLU A 388 -25.76 14.24 9.59
C GLU A 388 -25.23 13.00 8.86
N THR A 389 -24.21 12.33 9.41
CA THR A 389 -23.69 11.06 8.87
C THR A 389 -24.79 10.00 8.83
N GLU A 390 -25.56 9.85 9.91
CA GLU A 390 -26.68 8.91 9.96
C GLU A 390 -27.75 9.27 8.93
N ARG A 391 -28.12 10.55 8.82
CA ARG A 391 -29.12 11.03 7.84
C ARG A 391 -28.68 10.72 6.41
N LEU A 392 -27.43 11.03 6.05
CA LEU A 392 -26.87 10.78 4.72
C LEU A 392 -26.83 9.27 4.42
N ALA A 393 -26.32 8.45 5.35
CA ALA A 393 -26.21 7.01 5.17
C ALA A 393 -27.59 6.34 5.01
N ARG A 394 -28.57 6.69 5.85
CA ARG A 394 -29.93 6.15 5.74
C ARG A 394 -30.62 6.61 4.45
N ARG A 395 -30.38 7.85 4.00
CA ARG A 395 -30.90 8.35 2.72
C ARG A 395 -30.28 7.61 1.54
N ALA A 396 -28.97 7.39 1.55
CA ALA A 396 -28.25 6.61 0.54
C ALA A 396 -28.81 5.19 0.43
N ALA A 397 -29.03 4.50 1.56
CA ALA A 397 -29.60 3.16 1.56
C ALA A 397 -31.07 3.12 1.09
N ALA A 398 -31.87 4.14 1.41
CA ALA A 398 -33.26 4.22 0.98
C ALA A 398 -33.41 4.40 -0.53
N LEU A 399 -32.56 5.25 -1.13
CA LEU A 399 -32.53 5.53 -2.56
C LEU A 399 -31.80 4.45 -3.36
N GLY A 400 -30.69 3.93 -2.82
CA GLY A 400 -29.76 3.03 -3.50
C GLY A 400 -29.91 1.55 -3.13
N LYS A 401 -31.13 1.01 -3.08
CA LYS A 401 -31.38 -0.39 -2.67
C LYS A 401 -30.67 -1.44 -3.53
N ASP A 402 -30.38 -1.06 -4.78
CA ASP A 402 -29.67 -1.87 -5.77
C ASP A 402 -28.34 -1.22 -6.20
N ASP A 403 -27.85 -0.24 -5.44
CA ASP A 403 -26.56 0.43 -5.66
C ASP A 403 -25.53 -0.05 -4.63
N ALA A 404 -24.59 -0.88 -5.09
CA ALA A 404 -23.54 -1.44 -4.23
C ALA A 404 -22.62 -0.35 -3.64
N THR A 405 -22.36 0.74 -4.36
CA THR A 405 -21.51 1.85 -3.90
C THR A 405 -22.22 2.60 -2.78
N ALA A 406 -23.47 2.99 -3.00
CA ALA A 406 -24.28 3.66 -1.98
C ALA A 406 -24.41 2.83 -0.71
N LEU A 407 -24.76 1.54 -0.83
CA LEU A 407 -24.93 0.63 0.30
C LEU A 407 -23.63 0.38 1.07
N THR A 408 -22.51 0.20 0.36
CA THR A 408 -21.20 0.03 1.01
C THR A 408 -20.81 1.28 1.78
N ALA A 409 -20.92 2.44 1.15
CA ALA A 409 -20.53 3.71 1.74
C ALA A 409 -21.42 4.05 2.97
N ALA A 410 -22.73 3.83 2.86
CA ALA A 410 -23.67 3.98 3.97
C ALA A 410 -23.38 2.99 5.10
N GLY A 411 -23.17 1.71 4.79
CA GLY A 411 -22.94 0.67 5.78
C GLY A 411 -21.67 0.91 6.60
N VAL A 412 -20.60 1.38 5.96
CA VAL A 412 -19.36 1.79 6.63
C VAL A 412 -19.59 2.96 7.58
N ALA A 413 -20.31 3.98 7.12
CA ALA A 413 -20.57 5.17 7.92
C ALA A 413 -21.43 4.81 9.16
N LEU A 414 -22.47 4.00 9.00
CA LEU A 414 -23.29 3.51 10.11
C LEU A 414 -22.47 2.66 11.09
N ALA A 415 -21.68 1.70 10.60
CA ALA A 415 -20.89 0.85 11.47
C ALA A 415 -19.81 1.63 12.24
N TYR A 416 -19.03 2.45 11.54
CA TYR A 416 -17.83 3.06 12.12
C TYR A 416 -18.08 4.39 12.83
N VAL A 417 -18.94 5.25 12.29
CA VAL A 417 -19.21 6.58 12.86
C VAL A 417 -20.32 6.50 13.89
N ILE A 418 -21.40 5.79 13.58
CA ILE A 418 -22.60 5.71 14.45
C ILE A 418 -22.50 4.54 15.44
N GLY A 419 -21.80 3.46 15.08
CA GLY A 419 -21.72 2.23 15.90
C GLY A 419 -22.84 1.21 15.63
N ASP A 420 -23.66 1.45 14.60
CA ASP A 420 -24.72 0.52 14.17
C ASP A 420 -24.14 -0.57 13.27
N LEU A 421 -23.43 -1.51 13.91
CA LEU A 421 -22.69 -2.58 13.22
C LEU A 421 -23.61 -3.53 12.44
N ASP A 422 -24.79 -3.84 12.97
CA ASP A 422 -25.72 -4.78 12.33
C ASP A 422 -26.32 -4.21 11.04
N SER A 423 -26.75 -2.95 11.06
CA SER A 423 -27.21 -2.28 9.84
C SER A 423 -26.07 -2.14 8.83
N GLY A 424 -24.85 -1.84 9.30
CA GLY A 424 -23.66 -1.77 8.46
C GLY A 424 -23.36 -3.09 7.75
N ASP A 425 -23.35 -4.20 8.48
CA ASP A 425 -23.10 -5.55 7.93
C ASP A 425 -24.17 -5.96 6.93
N ALA A 426 -25.45 -5.69 7.24
CA ALA A 426 -26.56 -6.01 6.35
C ALA A 426 -26.46 -5.26 5.01
N MET A 427 -26.13 -3.97 5.05
CA MET A 427 -25.96 -3.14 3.85
C MET A 427 -24.77 -3.60 3.00
N ILE A 428 -23.62 -3.85 3.61
CA ILE A 428 -22.42 -4.31 2.89
C ILE A 428 -22.64 -5.71 2.33
N THR A 429 -23.30 -6.61 3.06
CA THR A 429 -23.67 -7.94 2.56
C THR A 429 -24.59 -7.84 1.34
N ARG A 430 -25.58 -6.94 1.36
CA ARG A 430 -26.42 -6.66 0.19
C ARG A 430 -25.57 -6.13 -0.97
N ALA A 431 -24.68 -5.18 -0.72
CA ALA A 431 -23.77 -4.63 -1.73
C ALA A 431 -22.92 -5.73 -2.41
N LEU A 432 -22.38 -6.67 -1.63
CA LEU A 432 -21.60 -7.80 -2.14
C LEU A 432 -22.45 -8.78 -2.98
N SER A 433 -23.74 -8.93 -2.66
CA SER A 433 -24.67 -9.73 -3.47
C SER A 433 -24.97 -9.11 -4.83
N LEU A 434 -24.92 -7.76 -4.91
CA LEU A 434 -25.13 -6.96 -6.11
C LEU A 434 -23.87 -6.87 -6.96
N ASN A 435 -22.71 -6.68 -6.32
CA ASN A 435 -21.40 -6.57 -6.96
C ASN A 435 -20.35 -7.40 -6.20
N PRO A 436 -20.13 -8.67 -6.62
CA PRO A 436 -19.18 -9.56 -5.95
C PRO A 436 -17.70 -9.24 -6.22
N ASN A 437 -17.42 -8.34 -7.17
CA ASN A 437 -16.06 -7.87 -7.50
C ASN A 437 -15.74 -6.52 -6.83
N PHE A 438 -16.62 -5.98 -5.98
CA PHE A 438 -16.38 -4.69 -5.36
C PHE A 438 -15.37 -4.78 -4.21
N ALA A 439 -14.08 -4.60 -4.51
CA ALA A 439 -12.99 -4.73 -3.53
C ALA A 439 -13.19 -3.88 -2.26
N SER A 440 -13.70 -2.65 -2.42
CA SER A 440 -14.06 -1.77 -1.30
C SER A 440 -15.09 -2.41 -0.36
N ALA A 441 -16.15 -3.01 -0.89
CA ALA A 441 -17.15 -3.69 -0.08
C ALA A 441 -16.57 -4.90 0.67
N TRP A 442 -15.66 -5.66 0.06
CA TRP A 442 -14.96 -6.76 0.73
C TRP A 442 -14.06 -6.28 1.87
N LEU A 443 -13.27 -5.21 1.66
CA LEU A 443 -12.44 -4.61 2.70
C LEU A 443 -13.29 -4.17 3.89
N PHE A 444 -14.35 -3.41 3.62
CA PHE A 444 -15.18 -2.87 4.69
C PHE A 444 -16.07 -3.93 5.35
N SER A 445 -16.46 -4.97 4.62
CA SER A 445 -17.04 -6.15 5.25
C SER A 445 -16.03 -6.77 6.22
N GLY A 446 -14.75 -6.86 5.84
CA GLY A 446 -13.67 -7.28 6.74
C GLY A 446 -13.60 -6.46 8.04
N TRP A 447 -13.60 -5.13 7.94
CA TRP A 447 -13.63 -4.25 9.10
C TRP A 447 -14.87 -4.43 9.98
N VAL A 448 -16.05 -4.51 9.37
CA VAL A 448 -17.29 -4.74 10.12
C VAL A 448 -17.23 -6.10 10.82
N LYS A 449 -16.71 -7.14 10.17
CA LYS A 449 -16.51 -8.47 10.79
C LYS A 449 -15.50 -8.43 11.94
N VAL A 450 -14.43 -7.62 11.85
CA VAL A 450 -13.55 -7.34 12.99
C VAL A 450 -14.36 -6.74 14.15
N TRP A 451 -15.15 -5.70 13.90
CA TRP A 451 -15.93 -5.04 14.96
C TRP A 451 -17.05 -5.92 15.52
N LEU A 452 -17.61 -6.83 14.72
CA LEU A 452 -18.57 -7.83 15.19
C LEU A 452 -17.94 -8.93 16.05
N GLY A 453 -16.60 -9.06 16.06
CA GLY A 453 -15.89 -10.14 16.75
C GLY A 453 -15.83 -11.44 15.94
N GLU A 454 -15.86 -11.34 14.60
CA GLU A 454 -15.87 -12.46 13.65
C GLU A 454 -14.53 -12.55 12.88
N PRO A 455 -13.39 -12.83 13.55
CA PRO A 455 -12.06 -12.65 12.95
C PRO A 455 -11.75 -13.59 11.78
N VAL A 456 -12.33 -14.80 11.76
CA VAL A 456 -12.13 -15.75 10.65
C VAL A 456 -12.80 -15.23 9.37
N ALA A 457 -14.05 -14.78 9.47
CA ALA A 457 -14.76 -14.17 8.36
C ALA A 457 -14.07 -12.89 7.88
N ALA A 458 -13.55 -12.08 8.82
CA ALA A 458 -12.80 -10.87 8.48
C ALA A 458 -11.56 -11.17 7.62
N ILE A 459 -10.76 -12.18 7.97
CA ILE A 459 -9.56 -12.56 7.20
C ILE A 459 -9.92 -13.01 5.79
N ASP A 460 -10.95 -13.84 5.64
CA ASP A 460 -11.43 -14.27 4.32
C ASP A 460 -11.88 -13.09 3.47
N HIS A 461 -12.65 -12.16 4.06
CA HIS A 461 -13.18 -11.00 3.35
C HIS A 461 -12.07 -10.04 2.91
N VAL A 462 -11.11 -9.73 3.79
CA VAL A 462 -9.99 -8.84 3.44
C VAL A 462 -9.06 -9.52 2.44
N SER A 463 -8.81 -10.83 2.54
CA SER A 463 -8.02 -11.58 1.56
C SER A 463 -8.64 -11.51 0.16
N ARG A 464 -9.97 -11.56 0.08
CA ARG A 464 -10.69 -11.36 -1.19
C ARG A 464 -10.56 -9.93 -1.71
N ALA A 465 -10.59 -8.92 -0.83
CA ALA A 465 -10.33 -7.53 -1.21
C ALA A 465 -8.93 -7.34 -1.80
N MET A 466 -7.90 -7.91 -1.15
CA MET A 466 -6.51 -7.87 -1.63
C MET A 466 -6.37 -8.58 -2.98
N ARG A 467 -7.11 -9.68 -3.21
CA ARG A 467 -7.08 -10.38 -4.50
C ARG A 467 -7.73 -9.56 -5.63
N LEU A 468 -8.79 -8.82 -5.33
CA LEU A 468 -9.47 -7.94 -6.28
C LEU A 468 -8.70 -6.64 -6.53
N SER A 469 -7.87 -6.20 -5.57
CA SER A 469 -7.03 -5.01 -5.70
C SER A 469 -5.58 -5.27 -5.21
N PRO A 470 -4.79 -6.08 -5.94
CA PRO A 470 -3.47 -6.52 -5.49
C PRO A 470 -2.39 -5.42 -5.49
N GLN A 471 -2.60 -4.34 -6.24
CA GLN A 471 -1.71 -3.18 -6.33
C GLN A 471 -2.37 -1.92 -5.75
N ASP A 472 -3.32 -2.07 -4.82
CA ASP A 472 -4.04 -0.92 -4.26
C ASP A 472 -3.07 0.04 -3.56
N PRO A 473 -3.05 1.35 -3.89
CA PRO A 473 -2.29 2.34 -3.13
C PRO A 473 -2.67 2.39 -1.65
N ASN A 474 -3.88 1.92 -1.31
CA ASN A 474 -4.39 1.86 0.05
C ASN A 474 -4.26 0.47 0.68
N MET A 475 -3.29 -0.34 0.23
CA MET A 475 -3.00 -1.67 0.77
C MET A 475 -2.82 -1.65 2.29
N PHE A 476 -2.31 -0.56 2.86
CA PHE A 476 -2.18 -0.37 4.32
C PHE A 476 -3.49 -0.61 5.08
N ASN A 477 -4.64 -0.25 4.48
CA ASN A 477 -5.94 -0.40 5.11
C ASN A 477 -6.38 -1.87 5.16
N MET A 478 -6.16 -2.61 4.06
CA MET A 478 -6.36 -4.06 4.03
C MET A 478 -5.41 -4.76 5.02
N GLN A 479 -4.14 -4.37 5.04
CA GLN A 479 -3.16 -4.92 5.99
C GLN A 479 -3.56 -4.66 7.44
N ALA A 480 -4.05 -3.46 7.76
CA ALA A 480 -4.53 -3.12 9.10
C ALA A 480 -5.78 -3.92 9.49
N ALA A 481 -6.72 -4.13 8.58
CA ALA A 481 -7.90 -4.96 8.82
C ALA A 481 -7.51 -6.42 9.09
N THR A 482 -6.59 -6.97 8.29
CA THR A 482 -6.03 -8.31 8.50
C THR A 482 -5.30 -8.40 9.84
N ALA A 483 -4.49 -7.41 10.19
CA ALA A 483 -3.80 -7.35 11.48
C ALA A 483 -4.79 -7.36 12.65
N ALA A 484 -5.83 -6.52 12.57
CA ALA A 484 -6.88 -6.48 13.58
C ALA A 484 -7.61 -7.83 13.72
N ALA A 485 -7.93 -8.49 12.60
CA ALA A 485 -8.55 -9.80 12.62
C ALA A 485 -7.65 -10.89 13.22
N HIS A 486 -6.35 -10.91 12.91
CA HIS A 486 -5.40 -11.81 13.55
C HIS A 486 -5.26 -11.54 15.05
N PHE A 487 -5.23 -10.26 15.44
CA PHE A 487 -5.17 -9.86 16.85
C PHE A 487 -6.36 -10.41 17.64
N LEU A 488 -7.57 -10.23 17.10
CA LEU A 488 -8.80 -10.75 17.70
C LEU A 488 -8.84 -12.28 17.76
N ALA A 489 -8.23 -12.96 16.78
CA ALA A 489 -8.07 -14.41 16.78
C ALA A 489 -6.98 -14.91 17.77
N GLY A 490 -6.30 -14.03 18.51
CA GLY A 490 -5.18 -14.40 19.39
C GLY A 490 -3.88 -14.74 18.67
N ARG A 491 -3.81 -14.47 17.36
CA ARG A 491 -2.63 -14.69 16.50
C ARG A 491 -1.77 -13.44 16.49
N HIS A 492 -1.13 -13.16 17.63
CA HIS A 492 -0.44 -11.88 17.87
C HIS A 492 0.80 -11.68 17.00
N GLU A 493 1.54 -12.73 16.66
CA GLU A 493 2.71 -12.62 15.77
C GLU A 493 2.28 -12.30 14.33
N GLU A 494 1.24 -12.95 13.81
CA GLU A 494 0.71 -12.64 12.49
C GLU A 494 0.07 -11.24 12.45
N ALA A 495 -0.59 -10.82 13.53
CA ALA A 495 -1.10 -9.47 13.68
C ALA A 495 0.02 -8.43 13.65
N LEU A 496 1.13 -8.71 14.34
CA LEU A 496 2.31 -7.85 14.37
C LEU A 496 2.91 -7.67 12.96
N VAL A 497 3.10 -8.76 12.21
CA VAL A 497 3.62 -8.72 10.83
C VAL A 497 2.75 -7.83 9.94
N MET A 498 1.43 -8.03 9.97
CA MET A 498 0.51 -7.28 9.12
C MET A 498 0.39 -5.82 9.56
N ALA A 499 0.45 -5.53 10.86
CA ALA A 499 0.41 -4.17 11.38
C ALA A 499 1.69 -3.39 11.05
N VAL A 500 2.85 -4.04 11.07
CA VAL A 500 4.12 -3.44 10.60
C VAL A 500 3.99 -3.05 9.13
N ALA A 501 3.56 -3.97 8.27
CA ALA A 501 3.40 -3.70 6.84
C ALA A 501 2.43 -2.53 6.57
N ALA A 502 1.34 -2.45 7.34
CA ALA A 502 0.39 -1.33 7.26
C ALA A 502 1.04 0.01 7.65
N VAL A 503 1.81 0.04 8.74
CA VAL A 503 2.45 1.28 9.24
C VAL A 503 3.66 1.68 8.38
N GLU A 504 4.36 0.74 7.74
CA GLU A 504 5.40 1.05 6.75
C GLU A 504 4.84 1.77 5.53
N ASN A 505 3.68 1.32 5.04
CA ASN A 505 2.99 1.94 3.91
C ASN A 505 2.32 3.28 4.30
N GLN A 506 1.73 3.35 5.50
CA GLN A 506 1.07 4.55 6.01
C GLN A 506 1.38 4.77 7.50
N PRO A 507 2.49 5.47 7.84
CA PRO A 507 2.91 5.67 9.22
C PRO A 507 1.89 6.41 10.09
N ASN A 508 1.09 7.28 9.45
CA ASN A 508 0.12 8.15 10.10
C ASN A 508 -1.30 7.55 10.23
N TYR A 509 -1.43 6.22 10.26
CA TYR A 509 -2.72 5.56 10.39
C TYR A 509 -2.97 5.05 11.83
N ALA A 510 -3.89 5.70 12.54
CA ALA A 510 -4.13 5.48 13.97
C ALA A 510 -4.59 4.05 14.28
N LEU A 511 -5.51 3.51 13.47
CA LEU A 511 -5.99 2.13 13.59
C LEU A 511 -4.84 1.11 13.54
N ALA A 512 -3.96 1.21 12.53
CA ALA A 512 -2.82 0.31 12.41
C ALA A 512 -1.82 0.46 13.55
N ASN A 513 -1.50 1.70 13.98
CA ASN A 513 -0.61 1.94 15.11
C ASN A 513 -1.16 1.37 16.42
N SER A 514 -2.48 1.41 16.64
CA SER A 514 -3.10 0.83 17.83
C SER A 514 -2.96 -0.70 17.89
N ILE A 515 -3.19 -1.38 16.75
CA ILE A 515 -3.02 -2.84 16.64
C ILE A 515 -1.54 -3.22 16.71
N LEU A 516 -0.65 -2.45 16.09
CA LEU A 516 0.81 -2.65 16.18
C LEU A 516 1.28 -2.57 17.63
N ALA A 517 0.87 -1.53 18.35
CA ALA A 517 1.25 -1.32 19.75
C ALA A 517 0.80 -2.49 20.63
N ALA A 518 -0.46 -2.90 20.52
CA ALA A 518 -1.01 -3.99 21.31
C ALA A 518 -0.39 -5.34 20.95
N SER A 519 -0.26 -5.65 19.65
CA SER A 519 0.34 -6.91 19.18
C SER A 519 1.80 -7.02 19.62
N ALA A 520 2.59 -5.94 19.45
CA ALA A 520 3.98 -5.90 19.90
C ALA A 520 4.11 -6.07 21.42
N ALA A 521 3.18 -5.52 22.22
CA ALA A 521 3.19 -5.70 23.66
C ALA A 521 2.90 -7.16 24.06
N HIS A 522 1.95 -7.82 23.39
CA HIS A 522 1.65 -9.24 23.63
C HIS A 522 2.74 -10.19 23.12
N CYS A 523 3.50 -9.80 22.09
CA CYS A 523 4.68 -10.54 21.61
C CYS A 523 5.98 -10.17 22.35
N GLU A 524 5.93 -9.44 23.48
CA GLU A 524 7.11 -9.03 24.25
C GLU A 524 8.16 -8.24 23.41
N ARG A 525 7.68 -7.34 22.53
CA ARG A 525 8.49 -6.40 21.74
C ARG A 525 8.31 -4.95 22.23
N PRO A 526 8.81 -4.60 23.44
CA PRO A 526 8.49 -3.34 24.10
C PRO A 526 9.00 -2.09 23.37
N ALA A 527 10.08 -2.18 22.60
CA ALA A 527 10.58 -1.07 21.79
C ALA A 527 9.61 -0.72 20.66
N ILE A 528 9.11 -1.73 19.95
CA ILE A 528 8.12 -1.57 18.87
C ILE A 528 6.82 -1.03 19.43
N ALA A 529 6.35 -1.59 20.54
CA ALA A 529 5.11 -1.17 21.20
C ALA A 529 5.13 0.33 21.59
N ARG A 530 6.21 0.78 22.24
CA ARG A 530 6.38 2.19 22.63
C ARG A 530 6.48 3.12 21.43
N ALA A 531 7.18 2.71 20.36
CA ALA A 531 7.29 3.52 19.14
C ALA A 531 5.93 3.71 18.46
N ALA A 532 5.10 2.66 18.41
CA ALA A 532 3.75 2.73 17.89
C ALA A 532 2.84 3.65 18.73
N VAL A 533 2.91 3.56 20.07
CA VAL A 533 2.17 4.49 20.96
C VAL A 533 2.64 5.94 20.78
N ALA A 534 3.94 6.17 20.59
CA ALA A 534 4.45 7.52 20.36
C ALA A 534 3.86 8.14 19.08
N ARG A 535 3.79 7.38 17.97
CA ARG A 535 3.14 7.82 16.72
C ARG A 535 1.64 8.06 16.91
N LEU A 536 0.97 7.12 17.59
CA LEU A 536 -0.46 7.22 17.88
C LEU A 536 -0.77 8.49 18.69
N ARG A 537 0.07 8.89 19.64
CA ARG A 537 -0.10 10.12 20.43
C ARG A 537 0.17 11.40 19.66
N VAL A 538 0.96 11.36 18.58
CA VAL A 538 1.12 12.51 17.67
C VAL A 538 -0.16 12.71 16.86
N GLN A 539 -0.77 11.63 16.38
CA GLN A 539 -2.01 11.67 15.60
C GLN A 539 -3.23 11.99 16.48
N GLU A 540 -3.31 11.36 17.65
CA GLU A 540 -4.43 11.44 18.58
C GLU A 540 -3.95 11.79 20.00
N PRO A 541 -3.55 13.05 20.28
CA PRO A 541 -3.02 13.45 21.59
C PRO A 541 -3.99 13.22 22.76
N GLY A 542 -5.29 13.25 22.46
CA GLY A 542 -6.39 13.03 23.41
C GLY A 542 -6.75 11.56 23.64
N LEU A 543 -6.15 10.61 22.92
CA LEU A 543 -6.50 9.19 23.05
C LEU A 543 -6.10 8.67 24.43
N ARG A 544 -7.02 7.94 25.05
CA ARG A 544 -6.88 7.27 26.35
C ARG A 544 -7.45 5.87 26.22
N ILE A 545 -7.00 4.96 27.09
CA ILE A 545 -7.54 3.59 27.14
C ILE A 545 -9.06 3.65 27.37
N SER A 546 -9.54 4.55 28.22
CA SER A 546 -10.97 4.75 28.47
C SER A 546 -11.80 5.13 27.24
N ARG A 547 -11.17 5.59 26.15
CA ARG A 547 -11.79 6.03 24.90
C ARG A 547 -11.39 5.18 23.70
N ILE A 548 -10.78 4.01 23.90
CA ILE A 548 -10.30 3.17 22.80
C ILE A 548 -11.43 2.70 21.87
N THR A 549 -12.67 2.64 22.37
CA THR A 549 -13.88 2.36 21.57
C THR A 549 -14.16 3.40 20.49
N ASP A 550 -13.72 4.65 20.68
CA ASP A 550 -13.90 5.70 19.68
C ASP A 550 -13.09 5.39 18.41
N LEU A 551 -11.91 4.77 18.58
CA LEU A 551 -11.02 4.35 17.50
C LEU A 551 -11.34 2.93 17.01
N PHE A 552 -11.62 2.00 17.92
CA PHE A 552 -11.82 0.57 17.62
C PHE A 552 -13.14 0.07 18.22
N PRO A 553 -14.28 0.25 17.52
CA PRO A 553 -15.62 -0.02 18.06
C PRO A 553 -15.99 -1.52 18.03
N VAL A 554 -15.16 -2.37 18.65
CA VAL A 554 -15.44 -3.82 18.72
C VAL A 554 -16.56 -4.13 19.73
N ARG A 555 -17.50 -4.96 19.32
CA ARG A 555 -18.68 -5.40 20.10
C ARG A 555 -18.30 -6.22 21.33
N SER A 556 -17.29 -7.08 21.19
CA SER A 556 -16.83 -7.98 22.24
C SER A 556 -16.05 -7.21 23.30
N SER A 557 -16.60 -7.15 24.52
CA SER A 557 -15.93 -6.50 25.66
C SER A 557 -14.63 -7.22 26.06
N GLY A 558 -14.56 -8.54 25.87
CA GLY A 558 -13.35 -9.31 26.11
C GLY A 558 -12.23 -8.98 25.13
N ASP A 559 -12.57 -8.77 23.85
CA ASP A 559 -11.59 -8.40 22.84
C ASP A 559 -11.12 -6.96 22.98
N LEU A 560 -12.04 -6.05 23.32
CA LEU A 560 -11.70 -4.69 23.70
C LEU A 560 -10.74 -4.67 24.90
N ALA A 561 -10.97 -5.51 25.91
CA ALA A 561 -10.11 -5.62 27.08
C ALA A 561 -8.69 -6.10 26.71
N LYS A 562 -8.55 -7.08 25.81
CA LYS A 562 -7.23 -7.53 25.32
C LYS A 562 -6.47 -6.43 24.58
N LEU A 563 -7.18 -5.64 23.76
CA LEU A 563 -6.60 -4.48 23.08
C LEU A 563 -6.16 -3.41 24.09
N ALA A 564 -7.03 -3.06 25.04
CA ALA A 564 -6.76 -2.11 26.10
C ALA A 564 -5.56 -2.54 26.97
N GLU A 565 -5.47 -3.83 27.32
CA GLU A 565 -4.35 -4.39 28.06
C GLU A 565 -3.03 -4.25 27.28
N GLY A 566 -3.02 -4.61 26.00
CA GLY A 566 -1.84 -4.46 25.14
C GLY A 566 -1.39 -3.01 25.00
N LEU A 567 -2.34 -2.09 24.82
CA LEU A 567 -2.06 -0.65 24.75
C LEU A 567 -1.56 -0.08 26.09
N SER A 568 -2.10 -0.56 27.21
CA SER A 568 -1.61 -0.20 28.55
C SER A 568 -0.17 -0.65 28.76
N LYS A 569 0.15 -1.91 28.43
CA LYS A 569 1.52 -2.44 28.45
C LYS A 569 2.46 -1.67 27.52
N ALA A 570 1.95 -1.17 26.39
CA ALA A 570 2.70 -0.34 25.44
C ALA A 570 2.92 1.11 25.93
N GLY A 571 2.25 1.53 27.01
CA GLY A 571 2.40 2.86 27.62
C GLY A 571 1.36 3.89 27.20
N LEU A 572 0.21 3.48 26.65
CA LEU A 572 -0.91 4.38 26.41
C LEU A 572 -1.53 4.80 27.76
N PRO A 573 -1.80 6.10 28.00
CA PRO A 573 -2.41 6.53 29.26
C PRO A 573 -3.83 5.99 29.46
N GLY A 574 -4.18 5.72 30.72
CA GLY A 574 -5.51 5.27 31.18
C GLY A 574 -6.65 6.15 30.72
#